data_AF-A0A956LE88-F1
#
_entry.id   AF-A0A956LE88-F1
#
_cell.length_a   1.000
_cell.length_b   1.000
_cell.length_c   1.000
_cell.angle_alpha   90.00
_cell.angle_beta   90.00
_cell.angle_gamma   90.00
#
_symmetry.space_group_name_H-M   'P 1'
#
loop_
_entity.id
_entity.type
_entity.pdbx_description
1 polymer ?
#
loop_
_entity_poly.entity_id
_entity_poly.type
_entity_poly.pdbx_seq_one_letter_code
_entity_poly.pdbx_strand_id
1 'polypeptide(L)'
;MGTSWRACVSSVAFAALTGCWTQPSTLGLPCVSDSECDVDQRCEAGHCAGGSILTDETAGATTAGDGGTTGATTTTSATSMTTADVGATSSGDATSEDGTSATTSVTELPMECPTPDCALSPQWSVAYGDAKIVNKALDVDGEGNIYVGGVYQGSVTVNGQPTLIGAADLFSMYVIKFAPNGVPLWVRGFGADESGGDELLDLVVTDDGTVYFTGFYTGPLIMCNQSLIGFPNRQDLFVARINAAGTCDAIAAYAKDGAQRGFSLAYDAATQRLALAGAYQGLPILEEFPLPAEQIGSTQGNGLLALYDADLDVQWAVGLGKLATYESVNTARVGPPGSLLITGTFTDAITLLSTHASQGGTNDAFLARVSQLDGAVEWDASLVTAGGVTVTATDYDPLSGSFVIAGDFASSLPALELDSGSLDNHDIFVASLDAETAEVQWARQLGGASAEESARGLVIDPVAGHVLLSAGCAPGSELGAGPLDVMGSSDACLVRLRLDTGEVLWTERFGGSTGNLVETGRQLAVDLGKDPALLWAGDFYGTASFGGVTLTAKDTNARTFLVRFAP
;
A
#
# COMPACT_ATOMS: atom_id res chain seq x y z
N MET A 1 -46.16 -37.58 -30.50
CA MET A 1 -44.95 -37.01 -29.86
C MET A 1 -44.79 -35.60 -30.37
N GLY A 2 -44.46 -34.63 -29.50
CA GLY A 2 -44.10 -33.26 -29.87
C GLY A 2 -45.25 -32.37 -30.35
N THR A 3 -45.89 -31.65 -29.43
CA THR A 3 -46.75 -30.49 -29.74
C THR A 3 -46.34 -29.30 -28.89
N SER A 4 -46.10 -28.17 -29.55
CA SER A 4 -45.78 -26.84 -29.03
C SER A 4 -46.78 -26.29 -28.00
N TRP A 5 -46.33 -25.38 -27.13
CA TRP A 5 -47.10 -24.17 -26.76
C TRP A 5 -46.17 -22.98 -26.45
N ARG A 6 -46.61 -21.78 -26.86
CA ARG A 6 -46.08 -20.48 -26.44
C ARG A 6 -47.03 -19.86 -25.40
N ALA A 7 -46.50 -18.91 -24.63
CA ALA A 7 -47.18 -17.89 -23.83
C ALA A 7 -47.89 -18.33 -22.53
N CYS A 8 -47.52 -17.67 -21.42
CA CYS A 8 -48.41 -16.76 -20.70
C CYS A 8 -47.65 -16.07 -19.55
N VAL A 9 -47.51 -14.73 -19.60
CA VAL A 9 -47.19 -13.92 -18.42
C VAL A 9 -48.54 -13.45 -17.86
N SER A 10 -48.89 -13.91 -16.66
CA SER A 10 -50.17 -13.56 -16.03
C SER A 10 -50.04 -12.31 -15.17
N SER A 11 -50.59 -11.20 -15.66
CA SER A 11 -50.96 -10.05 -14.84
C SER A 11 -52.11 -10.43 -13.89
N VAL A 12 -51.99 -10.11 -12.60
CA VAL A 12 -53.10 -10.11 -11.64
C VAL A 12 -53.13 -8.77 -10.92
N ALA A 13 -54.32 -8.18 -10.84
CA ALA A 13 -54.62 -6.96 -10.10
C ALA A 13 -55.93 -7.16 -9.30
N PHE A 14 -56.29 -6.15 -8.49
CA PHE A 14 -57.31 -6.12 -7.42
C PHE A 14 -56.83 -6.72 -6.08
N ALA A 15 -57.21 -6.16 -4.91
CA ALA A 15 -58.22 -5.13 -4.65
C ALA A 15 -57.76 -4.07 -3.63
N ALA A 16 -58.39 -2.88 -3.69
CA ALA A 16 -58.24 -1.83 -2.68
C ALA A 16 -59.04 -2.14 -1.41
N LEU A 17 -58.54 -1.69 -0.26
CA LEU A 17 -59.35 -1.50 0.95
C LEU A 17 -59.16 -0.06 1.45
N THR A 18 -60.28 0.65 1.54
CA THR A 18 -60.37 2.02 2.03
C THR A 18 -60.37 2.07 3.56
N GLY A 19 -59.65 3.05 4.13
CA GLY A 19 -59.66 3.33 5.57
C GLY A 19 -59.48 4.83 5.82
N CYS A 20 -60.58 5.58 5.88
CA CYS A 20 -60.55 7.01 6.22
C CYS A 20 -60.31 7.20 7.72
N TRP A 21 -59.32 7.99 8.14
CA TRP A 21 -59.40 8.74 9.40
C TRP A 21 -58.82 10.16 9.25
N THR A 22 -59.63 11.09 9.75
CA THR A 22 -59.58 12.55 9.78
C THR A 22 -58.28 13.22 10.25
N GLN A 23 -57.92 14.33 9.59
CA GLN A 23 -57.15 15.44 10.19
C GLN A 23 -57.97 16.16 11.28
N PRO A 24 -57.29 16.85 12.22
CA PRO A 24 -57.38 18.32 12.19
C PRO A 24 -56.06 19.08 12.51
N SER A 25 -55.82 20.16 11.75
CA SER A 25 -55.39 21.54 12.14
C SER A 25 -54.88 21.78 13.59
N THR A 26 -53.89 22.65 13.91
CA THR A 26 -53.29 23.82 13.21
C THR A 26 -52.09 24.40 14.01
N LEU A 27 -51.42 25.44 13.46
CA LEU A 27 -50.39 26.35 14.05
C LEU A 27 -48.94 25.83 13.97
N GLY A 28 -47.96 26.56 13.42
CA GLY A 28 -48.05 27.82 12.68
C GLY A 28 -46.65 28.36 12.29
N LEU A 29 -46.48 28.79 11.04
CA LEU A 29 -45.28 29.48 10.53
C LEU A 29 -45.69 30.79 9.83
N PRO A 30 -44.92 31.88 9.97
CA PRO A 30 -45.13 33.08 9.18
C PRO A 30 -44.37 33.03 7.83
N CYS A 31 -45.13 33.31 6.77
CA CYS A 31 -44.76 33.98 5.53
C CYS A 31 -43.79 35.18 5.74
N VAL A 32 -43.08 35.77 4.77
CA VAL A 32 -43.05 35.79 3.28
C VAL A 32 -41.59 36.13 2.86
N SER A 33 -41.11 36.21 1.60
CA SER A 33 -41.68 36.14 0.24
C SER A 33 -40.58 35.87 -0.80
N ASP A 34 -40.97 35.27 -1.93
CA ASP A 34 -40.75 35.66 -3.34
C ASP A 34 -39.44 36.39 -3.72
N SER A 35 -38.74 36.03 -4.81
CA SER A 35 -39.35 35.81 -6.13
C SER A 35 -38.51 34.93 -7.08
N GLU A 36 -39.20 34.01 -7.77
CA GLU A 36 -38.69 33.25 -8.92
C GLU A 36 -38.56 34.11 -10.18
N CYS A 37 -37.66 33.72 -11.09
CA CYS A 37 -37.90 33.75 -12.54
C CYS A 37 -36.90 32.81 -13.23
N ASP A 38 -37.39 31.65 -13.65
CA ASP A 38 -36.71 30.72 -14.56
C ASP A 38 -37.51 30.66 -15.87
N VAL A 39 -36.85 30.88 -17.02
CA VAL A 39 -37.40 30.57 -18.35
C VAL A 39 -36.28 30.21 -19.32
N ASP A 40 -36.27 28.94 -19.72
CA ASP A 40 -35.48 28.32 -20.79
C ASP A 40 -35.79 28.91 -22.19
N GLN A 41 -34.75 29.19 -23.02
CA GLN A 41 -34.70 28.81 -24.45
C GLN A 41 -33.43 29.24 -25.22
N ARG A 42 -33.15 28.50 -26.30
CA ARG A 42 -31.97 28.56 -27.19
C ARG A 42 -31.99 29.72 -28.21
N CYS A 43 -30.82 30.22 -28.60
CA CYS A 43 -30.56 30.79 -29.94
C CYS A 43 -29.07 30.72 -30.32
N GLU A 44 -28.78 30.65 -31.63
CA GLU A 44 -27.45 30.43 -32.21
C GLU A 44 -26.67 31.73 -32.53
N ALA A 45 -25.35 31.55 -32.71
CA ALA A 45 -24.35 32.36 -33.42
C ALA A 45 -24.72 33.73 -34.05
N GLY A 46 -23.88 34.75 -33.77
CA GLY A 46 -23.83 35.99 -34.56
C GLY A 46 -22.65 36.90 -34.19
N HIS A 47 -21.74 37.16 -35.15
CA HIS A 47 -20.61 38.08 -34.97
C HIS A 47 -21.04 39.55 -34.82
N CYS A 48 -20.26 40.35 -34.07
CA CYS A 48 -19.80 41.67 -34.53
C CYS A 48 -18.45 42.03 -33.91
N ALA A 49 -17.58 42.64 -34.73
CA ALA A 49 -16.20 42.94 -34.38
C ALA A 49 -15.95 44.44 -34.18
N GLY A 50 -14.86 44.75 -33.47
CA GLY A 50 -14.25 46.06 -33.29
C GLY A 50 -13.17 45.91 -32.21
N GLY A 51 -11.88 45.77 -32.53
CA GLY A 51 -11.12 46.49 -33.55
C GLY A 51 -10.63 47.79 -32.90
N SER A 52 -9.39 47.87 -32.42
CA SER A 52 -8.24 48.43 -33.16
C SER A 52 -7.20 48.92 -32.10
N ILE A 53 -5.88 49.10 -32.31
CA ILE A 53 -4.99 48.93 -33.47
C ILE A 53 -3.50 49.01 -33.01
N LEU A 54 -2.59 48.19 -33.62
CA LEU A 54 -1.14 48.38 -33.93
C LEU A 54 -0.14 48.83 -32.82
N THR A 55 1.20 48.64 -32.92
CA THR A 55 2.15 48.42 -34.05
C THR A 55 3.19 47.32 -33.73
N ASP A 56 3.56 46.39 -34.64
CA ASP A 56 4.49 46.49 -35.81
C ASP A 56 6.00 46.51 -35.39
N GLU A 57 7.01 45.90 -36.06
CA GLU A 57 7.17 45.45 -37.46
C GLU A 57 8.13 44.21 -37.63
N THR A 58 7.89 43.42 -38.72
CA THR A 58 8.78 42.76 -39.74
C THR A 58 10.21 42.22 -39.43
N ALA A 59 10.89 41.33 -40.21
CA ALA A 59 10.71 40.70 -41.55
C ALA A 59 11.29 39.24 -41.54
N GLY A 60 10.98 38.27 -42.42
CA GLY A 60 11.35 38.11 -43.85
C GLY A 60 12.73 37.43 -44.05
N ALA A 61 13.00 36.44 -44.92
CA ALA A 61 12.23 35.80 -46.00
C ALA A 61 12.83 34.40 -46.44
N THR A 62 12.27 33.83 -47.52
CA THR A 62 12.40 32.48 -48.13
C THR A 62 13.71 32.09 -48.85
N THR A 63 13.93 30.79 -49.12
CA THR A 63 14.19 30.21 -50.48
C THR A 63 14.10 28.66 -50.51
N ALA A 64 13.97 28.05 -51.69
CA ALA A 64 13.69 26.61 -51.91
C ALA A 64 14.75 25.90 -52.79
N GLY A 65 14.70 24.57 -52.93
CA GLY A 65 15.49 23.79 -53.90
C GLY A 65 15.23 22.26 -53.90
N ASP A 66 14.85 21.71 -55.06
CA ASP A 66 14.54 20.29 -55.31
C ASP A 66 15.78 19.40 -55.63
N GLY A 67 15.61 18.06 -55.56
CA GLY A 67 16.43 17.11 -56.34
C GLY A 67 16.45 15.64 -55.87
N GLY A 68 15.94 14.70 -56.67
CA GLY A 68 16.13 13.24 -56.47
C GLY A 68 17.55 12.74 -56.85
N THR A 69 17.90 11.44 -56.86
CA THR A 69 17.11 10.26 -57.27
C THR A 69 17.82 8.92 -56.95
N THR A 70 17.03 7.85 -56.71
CA THR A 70 17.20 6.42 -57.10
C THR A 70 18.48 5.60 -56.82
N GLY A 71 18.24 4.41 -56.22
CA GLY A 71 18.91 3.12 -56.53
C GLY A 71 20.00 2.66 -55.56
N ALA A 72 20.19 1.37 -55.24
CA ALA A 72 19.46 0.12 -55.45
C ALA A 72 20.25 -0.99 -54.68
N THR A 73 19.56 -2.00 -54.15
CA THR A 73 19.99 -3.41 -53.89
C THR A 73 21.48 -3.79 -54.05
N THR A 74 22.13 -4.54 -53.14
CA THR A 74 21.84 -5.99 -52.90
C THR A 74 22.44 -6.56 -51.60
N THR A 75 21.83 -7.66 -51.14
CA THR A 75 22.30 -8.64 -50.14
C THR A 75 23.63 -9.32 -50.48
N THR A 76 24.41 -9.76 -49.46
CA THR A 76 24.60 -11.19 -49.11
C THR A 76 25.40 -11.40 -47.82
N SER A 77 25.06 -12.47 -47.10
CA SER A 77 25.74 -13.01 -45.90
C SER A 77 27.09 -13.70 -46.21
N ALA A 78 27.94 -13.93 -45.19
CA ALA A 78 28.17 -15.27 -44.61
C ALA A 78 29.53 -15.48 -43.88
N THR A 79 29.45 -16.18 -42.74
CA THR A 79 30.40 -17.19 -42.19
C THR A 79 31.90 -16.91 -42.03
N SER A 80 32.31 -16.84 -40.76
CA SER A 80 33.34 -17.67 -40.08
C SER A 80 34.56 -18.21 -40.85
N MET A 81 35.75 -18.03 -40.26
CA MET A 81 36.81 -19.05 -40.32
C MET A 81 37.67 -19.10 -39.05
N THR A 82 38.33 -20.23 -38.84
CA THR A 82 38.92 -20.71 -37.59
C THR A 82 40.46 -20.79 -37.62
N THR A 83 41.05 -20.90 -36.42
CA THR A 83 42.18 -21.80 -36.01
C THR A 83 43.47 -21.18 -35.44
N ALA A 84 44.01 -21.96 -34.47
CA ALA A 84 45.42 -22.27 -34.21
C ALA A 84 46.13 -21.58 -33.02
N ASP A 85 46.48 -22.43 -32.04
CA ASP A 85 47.44 -22.20 -30.96
C ASP A 85 48.85 -21.83 -31.45
N VAL A 86 49.57 -21.06 -30.63
CA VAL A 86 50.93 -21.43 -30.17
C VAL A 86 51.11 -20.97 -28.72
N GLY A 87 51.45 -21.89 -27.82
CA GLY A 87 51.88 -21.54 -26.46
C GLY A 87 53.41 -21.45 -26.34
N ALA A 88 53.91 -20.50 -25.56
CA ALA A 88 55.28 -20.51 -25.03
C ALA A 88 55.36 -19.75 -23.70
N THR A 89 55.96 -20.38 -22.70
CA THR A 89 56.25 -19.77 -21.39
C THR A 89 57.62 -19.11 -21.39
N SER A 90 57.78 -17.96 -20.73
CA SER A 90 59.00 -17.65 -19.96
C SER A 90 58.81 -16.48 -19.00
N SER A 91 59.59 -16.52 -17.91
CA SER A 91 59.65 -15.56 -16.80
C SER A 91 60.52 -14.35 -17.10
N GLY A 92 60.17 -13.17 -16.55
CA GLY A 92 61.07 -12.02 -16.47
C GLY A 92 60.39 -10.80 -15.85
N ASP A 93 61.01 -10.21 -14.82
CA ASP A 93 60.43 -9.14 -13.99
C ASP A 93 60.88 -7.73 -14.44
N ALA A 94 60.04 -6.74 -14.13
CA ALA A 94 60.21 -5.27 -14.08
C ALA A 94 61.17 -4.53 -15.07
N THR A 95 60.65 -3.52 -15.80
CA THR A 95 60.64 -2.10 -15.33
C THR A 95 60.06 -1.10 -16.37
N SER A 96 59.13 -0.25 -15.90
CA SER A 96 58.87 1.17 -16.22
C SER A 96 58.52 1.71 -17.63
N GLU A 97 57.57 2.65 -17.61
CA GLU A 97 57.29 3.82 -18.49
C GLU A 97 56.31 3.71 -19.68
N ASP A 98 55.14 4.32 -19.44
CA ASP A 98 54.29 5.16 -20.30
C ASP A 98 53.85 4.67 -21.69
N GLY A 99 52.69 4.00 -21.69
CA GLY A 99 51.78 3.92 -22.84
C GLY A 99 50.52 4.75 -22.60
N THR A 100 50.41 5.94 -23.20
CA THR A 100 49.15 6.71 -23.21
C THR A 100 48.14 6.08 -24.15
N SER A 101 47.05 5.54 -23.62
CA SER A 101 45.82 5.27 -24.38
C SER A 101 44.61 5.65 -23.53
N ALA A 102 43.80 6.57 -24.02
CA ALA A 102 42.64 7.09 -23.30
C ALA A 102 41.44 6.15 -23.44
N THR A 103 41.36 5.15 -22.56
CA THR A 103 40.06 4.58 -22.17
C THR A 103 39.41 5.52 -21.16
N THR A 104 38.24 6.05 -21.49
CA THR A 104 37.37 6.72 -20.53
C THR A 104 36.83 5.71 -19.54
N SER A 105 37.61 5.43 -18.49
CA SER A 105 37.11 4.78 -17.29
C SER A 105 36.05 5.70 -16.68
N VAL A 106 34.80 5.23 -16.65
CA VAL A 106 33.86 5.73 -15.65
C VAL A 106 34.48 5.36 -14.31
N THR A 107 34.94 6.35 -13.54
CA THR A 107 35.20 6.15 -12.13
C THR A 107 33.85 5.93 -11.47
N GLU A 108 33.43 4.68 -11.39
CA GLU A 108 32.56 4.24 -10.30
C GLU A 108 33.20 4.75 -9.01
N LEU A 109 32.48 5.59 -8.29
CA LEU A 109 32.87 5.94 -6.93
C LEU A 109 32.60 4.68 -6.10
N PRO A 110 33.62 4.03 -5.50
CA PRO A 110 33.36 2.99 -4.53
C PRO A 110 32.80 3.70 -3.29
N MET A 111 31.48 3.80 -3.20
CA MET A 111 30.79 4.32 -2.02
C MET A 111 30.72 3.24 -0.94
N GLU A 112 31.87 2.63 -0.64
CA GLU A 112 32.07 1.92 0.62
C GLU A 112 31.95 2.96 1.73
N CYS A 113 30.97 2.82 2.65
CA CYS A 113 30.89 3.69 3.82
C CYS A 113 32.03 3.35 4.80
N PRO A 114 33.06 4.20 4.99
CA PRO A 114 34.27 3.81 5.72
C PRO A 114 34.34 4.39 7.14
N THR A 115 33.28 5.05 7.63
CA THR A 115 33.28 5.82 8.88
C THR A 115 31.95 5.73 9.65
N PRO A 116 31.93 6.01 10.98
CA PRO A 116 30.74 5.86 11.83
C PRO A 116 29.56 6.82 11.51
N ASP A 117 29.69 7.69 10.52
CA ASP A 117 28.70 8.71 10.16
C ASP A 117 27.55 8.18 9.26
N CYS A 118 27.47 6.87 9.03
CA CYS A 118 26.33 6.20 8.37
C CYS A 118 25.26 5.67 9.36
N ALA A 119 25.36 6.01 10.66
CA ALA A 119 24.32 5.69 11.65
C ALA A 119 23.05 6.53 11.41
N LEU A 120 21.87 5.95 11.67
CA LEU A 120 20.61 6.70 11.62
C LEU A 120 20.65 7.86 12.64
N SER A 121 20.66 9.09 12.13
CA SER A 121 20.49 10.26 12.97
C SER A 121 19.01 10.69 12.96
N PRO A 122 18.25 10.50 14.05
CA PRO A 122 16.90 11.02 14.14
C PRO A 122 16.97 12.55 14.20
N GLN A 123 16.26 13.20 13.29
CA GLN A 123 16.03 14.64 13.34
C GLN A 123 15.16 14.99 14.57
N TRP A 124 14.15 14.16 14.84
CA TRP A 124 13.32 14.22 16.04
C TRP A 124 12.59 12.89 16.28
N SER A 125 12.14 12.66 17.51
CA SER A 125 11.20 11.59 17.86
C SER A 125 10.14 12.07 18.85
N VAL A 126 8.92 11.56 18.73
CA VAL A 126 7.78 11.91 19.58
C VAL A 126 7.09 10.65 20.07
N ALA A 127 6.96 10.53 21.40
CA ALA A 127 5.99 9.64 22.01
C ALA A 127 4.63 10.36 22.13
N TYR A 128 3.56 9.74 21.67
CA TYR A 128 2.20 10.25 21.78
C TYR A 128 1.26 9.16 22.30
N GLY A 129 0.01 9.56 22.58
CA GLY A 129 -1.02 8.63 23.06
C GLY A 129 -0.70 7.95 24.39
N ASP A 130 -1.39 6.84 24.60
CA ASP A 130 -1.21 5.95 25.73
C ASP A 130 -1.37 4.48 25.30
N ALA A 131 -1.35 3.60 26.29
CA ALA A 131 -1.56 2.15 26.24
C ALA A 131 -2.57 1.65 25.21
N LYS A 132 -3.56 2.48 24.90
CA LYS A 132 -4.74 2.10 24.14
C LYS A 132 -4.65 2.43 22.67
N ILE A 133 -3.65 3.20 22.20
CA ILE A 133 -3.40 3.42 20.77
C ILE A 133 -2.59 2.25 20.20
N VAL A 134 -2.98 1.78 19.02
CA VAL A 134 -2.20 0.88 18.17
C VAL A 134 -2.06 1.53 16.78
N ASN A 135 -0.83 1.80 16.36
CA ASN A 135 -0.54 2.31 15.00
C ASN A 135 -0.82 1.23 13.95
N LYS A 136 -1.40 1.59 12.81
CA LYS A 136 -1.74 0.68 11.71
C LYS A 136 -1.24 1.18 10.35
N ALA A 137 -1.29 2.48 10.10
CA ALA A 137 -0.94 3.10 8.82
C ALA A 137 -0.22 4.45 9.03
N LEU A 138 0.67 4.81 8.10
CA LEU A 138 1.51 6.01 8.12
C LEU A 138 1.72 6.50 6.68
N ASP A 139 1.50 7.79 6.42
CA ASP A 139 1.75 8.40 5.10
C ASP A 139 1.97 9.93 5.21
N VAL A 140 2.31 10.61 4.11
CA VAL A 140 2.64 12.05 4.04
C VAL A 140 1.91 12.81 2.94
N ASP A 141 1.66 14.11 3.14
CA ASP A 141 1.21 15.02 2.06
C ASP A 141 2.38 15.77 1.41
N GLY A 142 2.11 16.48 0.31
CA GLY A 142 3.11 17.23 -0.47
C GLY A 142 3.69 18.46 0.23
N GLU A 143 3.22 18.79 1.44
CA GLU A 143 3.84 19.77 2.34
C GLU A 143 4.76 19.12 3.39
N GLY A 144 4.88 17.78 3.40
CA GLY A 144 5.61 17.00 4.39
C GLY A 144 4.87 16.82 5.72
N ASN A 145 3.56 17.11 5.77
CA ASN A 145 2.79 16.80 6.96
C ASN A 145 2.56 15.29 7.05
N ILE A 146 2.54 14.76 8.27
CA ILE A 146 2.59 13.33 8.53
C ILE A 146 1.23 12.88 9.08
N TYR A 147 0.69 11.81 8.52
CA TYR A 147 -0.60 11.25 8.89
C TYR A 147 -0.40 9.87 9.49
N VAL A 148 -0.91 9.64 10.70
CA VAL A 148 -0.92 8.32 11.33
C VAL A 148 -2.35 7.90 11.59
N GLY A 149 -2.70 6.69 11.18
CA GLY A 149 -3.98 6.07 11.45
C GLY A 149 -3.86 4.74 12.17
N GLY A 150 -4.94 4.36 12.82
CA GLY A 150 -5.08 3.06 13.47
C GLY A 150 -6.24 3.03 14.43
N VAL A 151 -6.06 2.32 15.54
CA VAL A 151 -7.13 2.08 16.52
C VAL A 151 -6.79 2.58 17.91
N TYR A 152 -7.82 2.95 18.65
CA TYR A 152 -7.74 3.27 20.07
C TYR A 152 -8.84 2.59 20.87
N GLN A 153 -8.65 2.42 22.18
CA GLN A 153 -9.70 2.04 23.12
C GLN A 153 -9.88 3.10 24.20
N GLY A 154 -11.06 3.17 24.83
CA GLY A 154 -11.33 4.09 25.93
C GLY A 154 -11.09 5.56 25.60
N SER A 155 -10.54 6.33 26.54
CA SER A 155 -10.16 7.72 26.32
C SER A 155 -8.67 7.86 26.08
N VAL A 156 -8.28 8.60 25.04
CA VAL A 156 -6.91 8.77 24.57
C VAL A 156 -6.58 10.25 24.40
N THR A 157 -5.38 10.67 24.80
CA THR A 157 -4.93 12.06 24.64
C THR A 157 -3.66 12.16 23.81
N VAL A 158 -3.70 13.02 22.79
CA VAL A 158 -2.53 13.45 21.99
C VAL A 158 -2.09 14.83 22.47
N ASN A 159 -0.79 15.09 22.53
CA ASN A 159 -0.23 16.29 23.16
C ASN A 159 -0.79 17.58 22.53
N GLY A 160 -1.46 18.41 23.34
CA GLY A 160 -2.06 19.69 22.90
C GLY A 160 -3.38 19.59 22.13
N GLN A 161 -3.92 18.38 21.95
CA GLN A 161 -5.11 18.10 21.16
C GLN A 161 -6.31 17.70 22.04
N PRO A 162 -7.56 17.78 21.53
CA PRO A 162 -8.73 17.25 22.22
C PRO A 162 -8.57 15.77 22.56
N THR A 163 -9.00 15.36 23.75
CA THR A 163 -9.08 13.95 24.15
C THR A 163 -10.09 13.21 23.28
N LEU A 164 -9.66 12.14 22.63
CA LEU A 164 -10.56 11.18 22.00
C LEU A 164 -11.27 10.37 23.09
N ILE A 165 -12.55 10.09 22.88
CA ILE A 165 -13.37 9.29 23.78
C ILE A 165 -13.97 8.15 22.95
N GLY A 166 -13.87 6.93 23.46
CA GLY A 166 -14.43 5.70 22.90
C GLY A 166 -14.73 4.73 24.03
N ALA A 167 -15.36 3.60 23.70
CA ALA A 167 -15.73 2.58 24.66
C ALA A 167 -14.49 1.90 25.29
N ALA A 168 -14.57 1.50 26.56
CA ALA A 168 -13.40 1.05 27.32
C ALA A 168 -12.72 -0.22 26.78
N ASP A 169 -13.53 -1.13 26.22
CA ASP A 169 -13.15 -2.50 25.85
C ASP A 169 -13.40 -2.80 24.35
N LEU A 170 -13.66 -1.77 23.54
CA LEU A 170 -13.90 -1.86 22.10
C LEU A 170 -12.92 -0.93 21.37
N PHE A 171 -12.49 -1.32 20.17
CA PHE A 171 -11.68 -0.47 19.31
C PHE A 171 -12.55 0.59 18.62
N SER A 172 -12.03 1.82 18.58
CA SER A 172 -12.49 2.92 17.74
C SER A 172 -11.32 3.33 16.84
N MET A 173 -11.59 3.94 15.69
CA MET A 173 -10.58 4.31 14.71
C MET A 173 -10.09 5.74 14.95
N TYR A 174 -8.83 6.05 14.63
CA TYR A 174 -8.34 7.42 14.66
C TYR A 174 -7.49 7.77 13.44
N VAL A 175 -7.37 9.08 13.19
CA VAL A 175 -6.33 9.68 12.35
C VAL A 175 -5.74 10.90 13.08
N ILE A 176 -4.41 11.02 13.11
CA ILE A 176 -3.68 12.21 13.60
C ILE A 176 -2.92 12.81 12.41
N LYS A 177 -3.00 14.13 12.23
CA LYS A 177 -2.08 14.90 11.38
C LYS A 177 -1.04 15.59 12.25
N PHE A 178 0.24 15.42 11.93
CA PHE A 178 1.38 16.13 12.50
C PHE A 178 1.98 17.06 11.44
N ALA A 179 2.57 18.17 11.86
CA ALA A 179 3.45 18.97 11.01
C ALA A 179 4.78 18.23 10.76
N PRO A 180 5.59 18.61 9.75
CA PRO A 180 6.89 17.98 9.43
C PRO A 180 7.90 17.94 10.62
N ASN A 181 7.67 18.74 11.65
CA ASN A 181 8.46 18.80 12.88
C ASN A 181 7.92 17.95 14.04
N GLY A 182 6.95 17.06 13.79
CA GLY A 182 6.37 16.15 14.78
C GLY A 182 5.35 16.79 15.73
N VAL A 183 4.96 18.07 15.52
CA VAL A 183 3.91 18.72 16.32
C VAL A 183 2.52 18.30 15.85
N PRO A 184 1.64 17.74 16.71
CA PRO A 184 0.27 17.39 16.32
C PRO A 184 -0.54 18.63 15.91
N LEU A 185 -1.04 18.64 14.67
CA LEU A 185 -1.91 19.69 14.13
C LEU A 185 -3.38 19.43 14.47
N TRP A 186 -3.84 18.19 14.27
CA TRP A 186 -5.17 17.75 14.68
C TRP A 186 -5.23 16.25 14.96
N VAL A 187 -6.24 15.83 15.73
CA VAL A 187 -6.65 14.42 15.90
C VAL A 187 -8.14 14.27 15.60
N ARG A 188 -8.52 13.14 15.01
CA ARG A 188 -9.91 12.73 14.78
C ARG A 188 -10.10 11.30 15.27
N GLY A 189 -11.21 11.06 15.97
CA GLY A 189 -11.70 9.73 16.28
C GLY A 189 -12.96 9.45 15.47
N PHE A 190 -13.15 8.20 15.07
CA PHE A 190 -14.30 7.68 14.35
C PHE A 190 -14.68 6.34 14.99
N GLY A 191 -15.97 5.95 14.94
CA GLY A 191 -16.41 4.67 15.47
C GLY A 191 -17.01 4.69 16.88
N ALA A 192 -17.17 3.48 17.41
CA ALA A 192 -18.20 3.01 18.33
C ALA A 192 -18.77 3.98 19.38
N ASP A 193 -20.10 4.07 19.41
CA ASP A 193 -20.89 4.64 20.51
C ASP A 193 -21.23 3.60 21.60
N GLU A 194 -21.70 2.39 21.24
CA GLU A 194 -22.12 1.38 22.23
C GLU A 194 -21.95 -0.11 21.87
N SER A 195 -21.72 -0.52 20.61
CA SER A 195 -21.61 -1.96 20.27
C SER A 195 -20.69 -2.32 19.09
N GLY A 196 -19.58 -3.00 19.40
CA GLY A 196 -18.63 -3.54 18.41
C GLY A 196 -17.34 -2.72 18.30
N GLY A 197 -16.31 -3.34 17.72
CA GLY A 197 -15.00 -2.73 17.48
C GLY A 197 -14.78 -2.39 16.02
N ASP A 198 -14.16 -1.25 15.78
CA ASP A 198 -13.85 -0.68 14.47
C ASP A 198 -12.34 -0.56 14.28
N GLU A 199 -11.82 -1.03 13.15
CA GLU A 199 -10.40 -0.98 12.82
C GLU A 199 -10.13 -0.27 11.49
N LEU A 200 -9.28 0.77 11.54
CA LEU A 200 -8.58 1.32 10.38
C LEU A 200 -7.33 0.48 10.18
N LEU A 201 -7.17 -0.11 9.00
CA LEU A 201 -6.04 -0.99 8.68
C LEU A 201 -5.01 -0.33 7.76
N ASP A 202 -5.45 0.51 6.82
CA ASP A 202 -4.56 1.25 5.91
C ASP A 202 -5.09 2.64 5.59
N LEU A 203 -4.20 3.55 5.20
CA LEU A 203 -4.50 4.90 4.70
C LEU A 203 -3.51 5.31 3.61
N VAL A 204 -3.99 6.14 2.69
CA VAL A 204 -3.16 6.84 1.70
C VAL A 204 -3.52 8.32 1.66
N VAL A 205 -2.51 9.16 1.46
CA VAL A 205 -2.60 10.62 1.48
C VAL A 205 -2.20 11.15 0.11
N THR A 206 -2.94 12.15 -0.35
CA THR A 206 -2.67 12.87 -1.60
C THR A 206 -1.83 14.12 -1.32
N ASP A 207 -1.18 14.66 -2.35
CA ASP A 207 -0.35 15.86 -2.25
C ASP A 207 -1.06 17.07 -1.60
N ASP A 208 -2.39 17.18 -1.75
CA ASP A 208 -3.21 18.27 -1.17
C ASP A 208 -3.69 17.99 0.27
N GLY A 209 -3.32 16.83 0.82
CA GLY A 209 -3.66 16.40 2.16
C GLY A 209 -5.03 15.76 2.32
N THR A 210 -5.74 15.43 1.23
CA THR A 210 -6.90 14.52 1.26
C THR A 210 -6.43 13.11 1.62
N VAL A 211 -7.12 12.48 2.58
CA VAL A 211 -6.77 11.16 3.12
C VAL A 211 -7.89 10.18 2.80
N TYR A 212 -7.53 9.07 2.17
CA TYR A 212 -8.38 7.90 2.00
C TYR A 212 -7.96 6.82 3.00
N PHE A 213 -8.90 6.12 3.62
CA PHE A 213 -8.58 5.05 4.56
C PHE A 213 -9.64 3.95 4.58
N THR A 214 -9.21 2.74 4.96
CA THR A 214 -10.00 1.52 4.86
C THR A 214 -9.86 0.67 6.11
N GLY A 215 -10.78 -0.28 6.28
CA GLY A 215 -10.63 -1.35 7.25
C GLY A 215 -11.88 -2.18 7.39
N PHE A 216 -12.33 -2.39 8.62
CA PHE A 216 -13.62 -3.00 8.92
C PHE A 216 -14.26 -2.39 10.19
N TYR A 217 -15.57 -2.51 10.28
CA TYR A 217 -16.33 -2.23 11.50
C TYR A 217 -17.13 -3.46 11.92
N THR A 218 -17.58 -3.50 13.18
CA THR A 218 -18.47 -4.55 13.67
C THR A 218 -19.62 -3.91 14.45
N GLY A 219 -20.86 -4.35 14.25
CA GLY A 219 -22.02 -3.58 14.73
C GLY A 219 -22.22 -2.26 13.96
N PRO A 220 -23.14 -1.37 14.37
CA PRO A 220 -23.40 -0.11 13.66
C PRO A 220 -22.23 0.89 13.76
N LEU A 221 -21.88 1.51 12.64
CA LEU A 221 -20.83 2.54 12.57
C LEU A 221 -21.46 3.92 12.34
N ILE A 222 -21.12 4.92 13.15
CA ILE A 222 -21.48 6.33 12.92
C ILE A 222 -20.25 7.07 12.40
N MET A 223 -20.34 7.56 11.17
CA MET A 223 -19.21 8.19 10.48
C MET A 223 -19.71 9.13 9.37
N CYS A 224 -19.02 10.25 9.15
CA CYS A 224 -19.35 11.22 8.09
C CYS A 224 -20.79 11.78 8.17
N ASN A 225 -21.34 11.88 9.39
CA ASN A 225 -22.75 12.20 9.70
C ASN A 225 -23.78 11.18 9.16
N GLN A 226 -23.33 9.98 8.78
CA GLN A 226 -24.15 8.85 8.38
C GLN A 226 -24.14 7.79 9.48
N SER A 227 -25.22 7.00 9.55
CA SER A 227 -25.27 5.78 10.36
C SER A 227 -25.30 4.60 9.39
N LEU A 228 -24.24 3.80 9.45
CA LEU A 228 -24.07 2.60 8.66
C LEU A 228 -24.64 1.41 9.44
N ILE A 229 -25.41 0.59 8.74
CA ILE A 229 -25.88 -0.69 9.27
C ILE A 229 -24.64 -1.58 9.42
N GLY A 230 -24.50 -2.27 10.55
CA GLY A 230 -23.52 -3.33 10.72
C GLY A 230 -23.96 -4.29 11.82
N PHE A 231 -23.36 -5.46 11.87
CA PHE A 231 -23.90 -6.59 12.64
C PHE A 231 -22.92 -7.06 13.74
N PRO A 232 -23.39 -7.35 14.96
CA PRO A 232 -22.51 -7.83 16.03
C PRO A 232 -21.77 -9.12 15.64
N ASN A 233 -20.45 -9.13 15.86
CA ASN A 233 -19.54 -10.23 15.51
C ASN A 233 -19.39 -10.51 14.00
N ARG A 234 -19.79 -9.58 13.13
CA ARG A 234 -19.49 -9.62 11.69
C ARG A 234 -18.67 -8.40 11.33
N GLN A 235 -17.59 -8.61 10.58
CA GLN A 235 -16.74 -7.54 10.06
C GLN A 235 -17.34 -7.05 8.75
N ASP A 236 -17.59 -5.75 8.63
CA ASP A 236 -18.17 -5.12 7.46
C ASP A 236 -17.14 -4.12 6.88
N LEU A 237 -16.90 -4.13 5.57
CA LEU A 237 -15.89 -3.29 4.92
C LEU A 237 -16.36 -1.84 4.78
N PHE A 238 -15.45 -0.90 4.98
CA PHE A 238 -15.64 0.50 4.59
C PHE A 238 -14.40 1.06 3.89
N VAL A 239 -14.61 2.06 3.03
CA VAL A 239 -13.59 3.01 2.57
C VAL A 239 -14.12 4.43 2.80
N ALA A 240 -13.31 5.30 3.38
CA ALA A 240 -13.69 6.66 3.76
C ALA A 240 -12.68 7.70 3.26
N ARG A 241 -13.16 8.93 3.04
CA ARG A 241 -12.39 10.10 2.64
C ARG A 241 -12.53 11.20 3.69
N ILE A 242 -11.41 11.79 4.10
CA ILE A 242 -11.38 13.02 4.92
C ILE A 242 -10.49 14.05 4.23
N ASN A 243 -10.85 15.32 4.32
CA ASN A 243 -10.02 16.41 3.80
C ASN A 243 -8.82 16.74 4.73
N ALA A 244 -7.92 17.61 4.28
CA ALA A 244 -6.74 18.05 5.04
C ALA A 244 -7.02 18.71 6.41
N ALA A 245 -8.27 19.15 6.66
CA ALA A 245 -8.73 19.66 7.96
C ALA A 245 -9.33 18.55 8.86
N GLY A 246 -9.27 17.29 8.44
CA GLY A 246 -9.81 16.14 9.15
C GLY A 246 -11.34 16.14 9.24
N THR A 247 -12.04 16.73 8.27
CA THR A 247 -13.50 16.57 8.15
C THR A 247 -13.81 15.46 7.17
N CYS A 248 -14.62 14.46 7.57
CA CYS A 248 -15.07 13.44 6.64
C CYS A 248 -16.12 14.03 5.69
N ASP A 249 -15.96 13.74 4.41
CA ASP A 249 -16.83 14.19 3.33
C ASP A 249 -17.41 13.05 2.49
N ALA A 250 -16.78 11.87 2.44
CA ALA A 250 -17.34 10.68 1.78
C ALA A 250 -17.03 9.37 2.54
N ILE A 251 -17.95 8.41 2.44
CA ILE A 251 -17.76 7.03 2.90
C ILE A 251 -18.61 6.07 2.06
N ALA A 252 -18.02 4.95 1.65
CA ALA A 252 -18.71 3.83 1.04
C ALA A 252 -18.50 2.59 1.93
N ALA A 253 -19.57 1.87 2.25
CA ALA A 253 -19.52 0.77 3.21
C ALA A 253 -20.50 -0.35 2.86
N TYR A 254 -20.09 -1.60 3.13
CA TYR A 254 -20.65 -2.78 2.46
C TYR A 254 -21.10 -3.87 3.43
N ALA A 255 -21.99 -3.53 4.35
CA ALA A 255 -22.53 -4.46 5.36
C ALA A 255 -23.66 -5.36 4.84
N LYS A 256 -23.40 -6.20 3.83
CA LYS A 256 -24.41 -7.10 3.23
C LYS A 256 -24.31 -8.54 3.78
N ASP A 257 -24.09 -9.56 2.94
CA ASP A 257 -24.02 -10.96 3.40
C ASP A 257 -22.57 -11.44 3.54
N GLY A 258 -22.23 -12.09 4.66
CA GLY A 258 -20.86 -12.52 4.98
C GLY A 258 -20.01 -11.41 5.60
N ALA A 259 -18.79 -11.72 6.04
CA ALA A 259 -17.84 -10.73 6.53
C ALA A 259 -16.97 -10.17 5.39
N GLN A 260 -16.60 -8.88 5.46
CA GLN A 260 -15.68 -8.23 4.53
C GLN A 260 -14.66 -7.37 5.29
N ARG A 261 -13.43 -7.26 4.76
CA ARG A 261 -12.33 -6.48 5.32
C ARG A 261 -11.52 -5.83 4.20
N GLY A 262 -11.30 -4.53 4.27
CA GLY A 262 -10.32 -3.85 3.41
C GLY A 262 -8.97 -3.86 4.12
N PHE A 263 -7.93 -4.37 3.46
CA PHE A 263 -6.60 -4.55 4.04
C PHE A 263 -5.59 -3.50 3.61
N SER A 264 -5.66 -3.02 2.36
CA SER A 264 -4.76 -1.99 1.87
C SER A 264 -5.37 -1.10 0.80
N LEU A 265 -4.86 0.12 0.69
CA LEU A 265 -5.19 1.11 -0.34
C LEU A 265 -3.97 1.44 -1.20
N ALA A 266 -4.23 1.87 -2.44
CA ALA A 266 -3.23 2.52 -3.28
C ALA A 266 -3.89 3.62 -4.12
N TYR A 267 -3.41 4.87 -4.00
CA TYR A 267 -3.91 5.99 -4.79
C TYR A 267 -2.96 6.29 -5.96
N ASP A 268 -3.47 6.25 -7.18
CA ASP A 268 -2.75 6.68 -8.37
C ASP A 268 -3.14 8.12 -8.72
N ALA A 269 -2.22 9.06 -8.47
CA ALA A 269 -2.43 10.48 -8.75
C ALA A 269 -2.48 10.83 -10.25
N ALA A 270 -1.91 9.99 -11.13
CA ALA A 270 -1.94 10.19 -12.57
C ALA A 270 -3.29 9.78 -13.18
N THR A 271 -3.95 8.77 -12.62
CA THR A 271 -5.29 8.32 -13.06
C THR A 271 -6.43 8.84 -12.17
N GLN A 272 -6.11 9.42 -11.01
CA GLN A 272 -7.03 9.81 -9.93
C GLN A 272 -7.92 8.65 -9.48
N ARG A 273 -7.34 7.46 -9.38
CA ARG A 273 -8.03 6.22 -8.95
C ARG A 273 -7.50 5.74 -7.61
N LEU A 274 -8.39 5.11 -6.84
CA LEU A 274 -8.07 4.47 -5.58
C LEU A 274 -8.32 2.98 -5.69
N ALA A 275 -7.27 2.16 -5.57
CA ALA A 275 -7.40 0.71 -5.45
C ALA A 275 -7.59 0.30 -3.99
N LEU A 276 -8.37 -0.74 -3.77
CA LEU A 276 -8.63 -1.36 -2.48
C LEU A 276 -8.41 -2.87 -2.58
N ALA A 277 -7.45 -3.37 -1.82
CA ALA A 277 -7.21 -4.79 -1.59
C ALA A 277 -7.94 -5.25 -0.31
N GLY A 278 -8.47 -6.46 -0.29
CA GLY A 278 -9.17 -7.00 0.87
C GLY A 278 -9.54 -8.47 0.79
N ALA A 279 -10.52 -8.86 1.60
CA ALA A 279 -11.20 -10.15 1.51
C ALA A 279 -12.70 -10.03 1.80
N TYR A 280 -13.48 -10.98 1.28
CA TYR A 280 -14.92 -11.07 1.47
C TYR A 280 -15.39 -12.51 1.68
N GLN A 281 -16.54 -12.66 2.32
CA GLN A 281 -17.33 -13.88 2.34
C GLN A 281 -18.72 -13.60 1.75
N GLY A 282 -19.41 -14.64 1.29
CA GLY A 282 -20.82 -14.58 0.91
C GLY A 282 -21.09 -13.86 -0.41
N LEU A 283 -22.04 -12.90 -0.39
CA LEU A 283 -22.47 -12.11 -1.55
C LEU A 283 -22.15 -10.63 -1.30
N PRO A 284 -20.90 -10.18 -1.56
CA PRO A 284 -20.61 -8.76 -1.58
C PRO A 284 -21.33 -8.13 -2.79
N ILE A 285 -22.10 -7.07 -2.53
CA ILE A 285 -22.67 -6.24 -3.58
C ILE A 285 -22.02 -4.88 -3.47
N LEU A 286 -20.92 -4.70 -4.21
CA LEU A 286 -20.33 -3.41 -4.53
C LEU A 286 -21.24 -2.71 -5.56
N GLU A 287 -22.40 -2.26 -5.06
CA GLU A 287 -23.49 -1.49 -5.69
C GLU A 287 -24.01 -2.00 -7.06
N GLU A 288 -23.17 -2.11 -8.09
CA GLU A 288 -23.50 -2.63 -9.44
C GLU A 288 -22.56 -3.75 -9.95
N PHE A 289 -21.49 -4.11 -9.22
CA PHE A 289 -20.49 -5.12 -9.62
C PHE A 289 -20.67 -6.44 -8.84
N PRO A 290 -21.36 -7.46 -9.41
CA PRO A 290 -21.57 -8.73 -8.74
C PRO A 290 -20.29 -9.58 -8.76
N LEU A 291 -19.70 -9.82 -7.59
CA LEU A 291 -18.56 -10.73 -7.44
C LEU A 291 -19.02 -12.20 -7.40
N PRO A 292 -18.11 -13.18 -7.63
CA PRO A 292 -18.42 -14.59 -7.49
C PRO A 292 -19.02 -14.92 -6.12
N ALA A 293 -20.19 -15.58 -6.14
CA ALA A 293 -20.95 -15.91 -4.95
C ALA A 293 -20.34 -17.07 -4.16
N GLU A 294 -20.12 -16.88 -2.86
CA GLU A 294 -19.68 -17.95 -1.95
C GLU A 294 -20.86 -18.58 -1.18
N GLN A 295 -20.64 -19.76 -0.61
CA GLN A 295 -21.62 -20.42 0.26
C GLN A 295 -21.61 -19.78 1.66
N ILE A 296 -22.71 -19.12 2.04
CA ILE A 296 -22.87 -18.48 3.36
C ILE A 296 -22.62 -19.50 4.49
N GLY A 297 -21.68 -19.18 5.38
CA GLY A 297 -21.36 -19.97 6.58
C GLY A 297 -20.07 -20.79 6.52
N SER A 298 -19.25 -20.63 5.48
CA SER A 298 -17.84 -21.06 5.51
C SER A 298 -17.02 -20.24 6.51
N THR A 299 -15.91 -20.80 7.01
CA THR A 299 -14.82 -20.03 7.66
C THR A 299 -13.78 -19.55 6.64
N GLN A 300 -14.08 -19.72 5.37
CA GLN A 300 -13.25 -19.43 4.22
C GLN A 300 -13.75 -18.11 3.60
N GLY A 301 -12.91 -17.47 2.79
CA GLY A 301 -13.24 -16.18 2.18
C GLY A 301 -12.39 -16.00 0.94
N ASN A 302 -12.85 -15.14 0.04
CA ASN A 302 -12.22 -14.85 -1.23
C ASN A 302 -11.50 -13.50 -1.15
N GLY A 303 -10.42 -13.33 -1.91
CA GLY A 303 -9.76 -12.06 -2.09
C GLY A 303 -10.65 -11.04 -2.80
N LEU A 304 -10.56 -9.78 -2.36
CA LEU A 304 -11.22 -8.64 -2.97
C LEU A 304 -10.19 -7.71 -3.61
N LEU A 305 -10.44 -7.30 -4.85
CA LEU A 305 -9.84 -6.10 -5.43
C LEU A 305 -10.95 -5.21 -5.99
N ALA A 306 -10.96 -3.94 -5.61
CA ALA A 306 -11.89 -2.95 -6.17
C ALA A 306 -11.12 -1.68 -6.57
N LEU A 307 -11.57 -1.02 -7.64
CA LEU A 307 -11.06 0.28 -8.05
C LEU A 307 -12.17 1.32 -7.98
N TYR A 308 -11.86 2.44 -7.36
CA TYR A 308 -12.73 3.60 -7.17
C TYR A 308 -12.20 4.79 -7.95
N ASP A 309 -13.07 5.75 -8.25
CA ASP A 309 -12.64 7.10 -8.61
C ASP A 309 -12.43 7.99 -7.37
N ALA A 310 -12.09 9.26 -7.62
CA ALA A 310 -11.83 10.22 -6.56
C ALA A 310 -13.02 10.42 -5.62
N ASP A 311 -14.26 10.21 -6.08
CA ASP A 311 -15.52 10.38 -5.34
C ASP A 311 -16.03 9.11 -4.65
N LEU A 312 -15.23 8.03 -4.69
CA LEU A 312 -15.55 6.70 -4.15
C LEU A 312 -16.69 5.99 -4.91
N ASP A 313 -16.94 6.34 -6.17
CA ASP A 313 -17.77 5.53 -7.06
C ASP A 313 -16.94 4.36 -7.63
N VAL A 314 -17.46 3.13 -7.47
CA VAL A 314 -16.80 1.90 -7.94
C VAL A 314 -16.74 1.89 -9.47
N GLN A 315 -15.54 1.73 -10.02
CA GLN A 315 -15.29 1.67 -11.46
C GLN A 315 -15.28 0.23 -11.98
N TRP A 316 -14.69 -0.68 -11.18
CA TRP A 316 -14.78 -2.12 -11.34
C TRP A 316 -14.41 -2.82 -10.03
N ALA A 317 -14.80 -4.08 -9.89
CA ALA A 317 -14.35 -4.94 -8.81
C ALA A 317 -14.23 -6.40 -9.25
N VAL A 318 -13.31 -7.11 -8.62
CA VAL A 318 -12.89 -8.48 -8.95
C VAL A 318 -12.76 -9.29 -7.67
N GLY A 319 -13.31 -10.51 -7.69
CA GLY A 319 -13.11 -11.51 -6.66
C GLY A 319 -12.04 -12.52 -7.07
N LEU A 320 -11.10 -12.81 -6.17
CA LEU A 320 -9.99 -13.75 -6.38
C LEU A 320 -10.14 -14.94 -5.43
N GLY A 321 -10.32 -16.14 -5.97
CA GLY A 321 -10.43 -17.35 -5.16
C GLY A 321 -11.30 -18.43 -5.79
N LYS A 322 -11.52 -19.51 -5.03
CA LYS A 322 -12.39 -20.63 -5.40
C LYS A 322 -13.34 -20.95 -4.26
N LEU A 323 -14.42 -21.67 -4.62
CA LEU A 323 -15.32 -22.23 -3.61
C LEU A 323 -14.56 -23.22 -2.72
N ALA A 324 -14.57 -22.95 -1.41
CA ALA A 324 -14.03 -23.76 -0.31
C ALA A 324 -12.51 -23.71 -0.06
N THR A 325 -11.83 -22.66 -0.49
CA THR A 325 -10.44 -22.30 -0.09
C THR A 325 -10.42 -20.93 0.60
N TYR A 326 -9.37 -20.61 1.37
CA TYR A 326 -9.20 -19.26 1.94
C TYR A 326 -8.22 -18.47 1.07
N GLU A 327 -8.67 -17.35 0.53
CA GLU A 327 -7.87 -16.38 -0.20
C GLU A 327 -8.09 -14.94 0.32
N SER A 328 -7.06 -14.11 0.21
CA SER A 328 -7.12 -12.69 0.56
C SER A 328 -6.15 -11.90 -0.30
N VAL A 329 -6.51 -10.67 -0.69
CA VAL A 329 -5.58 -9.70 -1.29
C VAL A 329 -5.09 -8.80 -0.16
N ASN A 330 -3.83 -8.92 0.22
CA ASN A 330 -3.29 -8.29 1.42
C ASN A 330 -2.78 -6.87 1.14
N THR A 331 -2.19 -6.65 -0.04
CA THR A 331 -1.66 -5.36 -0.48
C THR A 331 -1.98 -5.09 -1.93
N ALA A 332 -2.20 -3.81 -2.25
CA ALA A 332 -2.16 -3.26 -3.59
C ALA A 332 -1.14 -2.11 -3.61
N ARG A 333 -0.38 -1.96 -4.69
CA ARG A 333 0.52 -0.83 -4.92
C ARG A 333 0.41 -0.34 -6.35
N VAL A 334 0.54 0.96 -6.56
CA VAL A 334 0.65 1.54 -7.91
C VAL A 334 1.98 1.09 -8.51
N GLY A 335 1.95 0.62 -9.75
CA GLY A 335 3.12 0.17 -10.49
C GLY A 335 3.47 1.10 -11.65
N PRO A 336 3.98 0.55 -12.76
CA PRO A 336 4.06 1.27 -14.02
C PRO A 336 2.71 1.91 -14.41
N PRO A 337 2.68 3.02 -15.16
CA PRO A 337 1.48 3.81 -15.39
C PRO A 337 0.26 2.99 -15.86
N GLY A 338 -0.81 3.01 -15.06
CA GLY A 338 -2.04 2.26 -15.35
C GLY A 338 -2.05 0.80 -14.88
N SER A 339 -1.02 0.34 -14.17
CA SER A 339 -0.96 -0.99 -13.54
C SER A 339 -0.98 -0.90 -12.00
N LEU A 340 -1.31 -2.02 -11.36
CA LEU A 340 -1.12 -2.26 -9.93
C LEU A 340 -0.32 -3.55 -9.74
N LEU A 341 0.55 -3.61 -8.73
CA LEU A 341 0.93 -4.88 -8.12
C LEU A 341 -0.08 -5.20 -7.02
N ILE A 342 -0.63 -6.42 -7.04
CA ILE A 342 -1.34 -7.00 -5.91
C ILE A 342 -0.58 -8.21 -5.38
N THR A 343 -0.59 -8.40 -4.06
CA THR A 343 -0.15 -9.65 -3.44
C THR A 343 -1.14 -10.09 -2.37
N GLY A 344 -1.12 -11.38 -2.06
CA GLY A 344 -2.11 -11.96 -1.17
C GLY A 344 -1.76 -13.38 -0.75
N THR A 345 -2.61 -13.96 0.10
CA THR A 345 -2.45 -15.31 0.65
C THR A 345 -3.48 -16.26 0.06
N PHE A 346 -3.13 -17.54 -0.10
CA PHE A 346 -4.06 -18.63 -0.42
C PHE A 346 -3.72 -19.93 0.33
N THR A 347 -4.71 -20.83 0.44
CA THR A 347 -4.58 -22.17 1.01
C THR A 347 -4.92 -23.24 -0.03
N ASP A 348 -4.26 -24.40 -0.02
CA ASP A 348 -4.45 -25.56 -0.91
C ASP A 348 -4.23 -25.32 -2.42
N ALA A 349 -4.96 -24.38 -3.04
CA ALA A 349 -4.82 -24.06 -4.46
C ALA A 349 -5.54 -22.75 -4.85
N ILE A 350 -4.81 -21.81 -5.44
CA ILE A 350 -5.41 -20.61 -6.05
C ILE A 350 -5.71 -20.82 -7.55
N THR A 351 -6.70 -20.08 -8.07
CA THR A 351 -6.75 -19.75 -9.50
C THR A 351 -6.95 -18.26 -9.68
N LEU A 352 -5.86 -17.60 -10.04
CA LEU A 352 -5.86 -16.19 -10.43
C LEU A 352 -6.46 -16.09 -11.82
N LEU A 353 -7.64 -15.46 -11.89
CA LEU A 353 -8.28 -14.90 -13.09
C LEU A 353 -8.18 -15.76 -14.37
N SER A 354 -8.34 -17.08 -14.19
CA SER A 354 -8.41 -18.15 -15.20
C SER A 354 -7.12 -18.56 -15.93
N THR A 355 -5.95 -18.00 -15.62
CA THR A 355 -4.67 -18.32 -16.25
C THR A 355 -3.79 -19.27 -15.44
N HIS A 356 -3.70 -19.06 -14.12
CA HIS A 356 -2.78 -19.80 -13.24
C HIS A 356 -3.51 -20.80 -12.34
N ALA A 357 -2.87 -21.93 -12.07
CA ALA A 357 -3.31 -22.89 -11.06
C ALA A 357 -2.10 -23.42 -10.31
N SER A 358 -1.92 -22.95 -9.07
CA SER A 358 -0.91 -23.49 -8.16
C SER A 358 -1.52 -24.58 -7.28
N GLN A 359 -0.68 -25.49 -6.78
CA GLN A 359 -1.01 -26.41 -5.68
C GLN A 359 -0.10 -25.99 -4.52
N GLY A 360 -0.70 -25.48 -3.46
CA GLY A 360 -0.03 -24.97 -2.28
C GLY A 360 0.06 -25.99 -1.13
N GLY A 361 0.69 -25.54 -0.05
CA GLY A 361 0.60 -26.10 1.28
C GLY A 361 -0.45 -25.37 2.12
N THR A 362 -0.11 -25.10 3.39
CA THR A 362 -1.05 -24.60 4.41
C THR A 362 -1.29 -23.09 4.38
N ASN A 363 -0.33 -22.29 3.87
CA ASN A 363 -0.43 -20.83 3.68
C ASN A 363 0.65 -20.41 2.68
N ASP A 364 0.26 -20.05 1.47
CA ASP A 364 1.17 -19.59 0.42
C ASP A 364 0.81 -18.19 -0.06
N ALA A 365 1.72 -17.54 -0.78
CA ALA A 365 1.54 -16.19 -1.28
C ALA A 365 1.44 -16.16 -2.81
N PHE A 366 0.67 -15.21 -3.33
CA PHE A 366 0.64 -14.91 -4.76
C PHE A 366 1.01 -13.46 -5.03
N LEU A 367 1.46 -13.20 -6.25
CA LEU A 367 1.67 -11.88 -6.81
C LEU A 367 0.97 -11.82 -8.17
N ALA A 368 0.35 -10.70 -8.49
CA ALA A 368 -0.12 -10.42 -9.83
C ALA A 368 0.02 -8.95 -10.15
N ARG A 369 0.47 -8.65 -11.37
CA ARG A 369 0.30 -7.31 -11.94
C ARG A 369 -1.03 -7.27 -12.67
N VAL A 370 -1.83 -6.25 -12.40
CA VAL A 370 -3.17 -6.07 -12.96
C VAL A 370 -3.37 -4.68 -13.53
N SER A 371 -4.09 -4.62 -14.64
CA SER A 371 -4.52 -3.38 -15.31
C SER A 371 -5.52 -2.60 -14.44
N GLN A 372 -5.27 -1.30 -14.24
CA GLN A 372 -6.25 -0.38 -13.63
C GLN A 372 -7.46 -0.11 -14.52
N LEU A 373 -7.42 -0.43 -15.82
CA LEU A 373 -8.53 -0.15 -16.72
C LEU A 373 -9.74 -1.07 -16.45
N ASP A 374 -9.46 -2.34 -16.16
CA ASP A 374 -10.45 -3.41 -16.17
C ASP A 374 -10.15 -4.58 -15.20
N GLY A 375 -9.06 -4.51 -14.42
CA GLY A 375 -8.64 -5.57 -13.52
C GLY A 375 -8.06 -6.81 -14.21
N ALA A 376 -7.73 -6.74 -15.51
CA ALA A 376 -7.11 -7.85 -16.23
C ALA A 376 -5.69 -8.15 -15.71
N VAL A 377 -5.33 -9.43 -15.60
CA VAL A 377 -3.97 -9.85 -15.25
C VAL A 377 -3.04 -9.62 -16.44
N GLU A 378 -1.94 -8.93 -16.17
CA GLU A 378 -0.85 -8.68 -17.11
C GLU A 378 0.23 -9.77 -16.96
N TRP A 379 0.56 -10.11 -15.71
CA TRP A 379 1.29 -11.32 -15.32
C TRP A 379 0.93 -11.75 -13.89
N ASP A 380 1.18 -13.01 -13.55
CA ASP A 380 0.98 -13.54 -12.21
C ASP A 380 2.05 -14.59 -11.82
N ALA A 381 2.27 -14.77 -10.52
CA ALA A 381 3.21 -15.72 -9.94
C ALA A 381 2.72 -16.23 -8.57
N SER A 382 3.14 -17.43 -8.19
CA SER A 382 2.91 -17.99 -6.85
C SER A 382 4.23 -18.24 -6.13
N LEU A 383 4.35 -17.78 -4.89
CA LEU A 383 5.39 -18.17 -3.95
C LEU A 383 4.83 -19.31 -3.10
N VAL A 384 5.43 -20.49 -3.21
CA VAL A 384 4.98 -21.70 -2.49
C VAL A 384 6.16 -22.29 -1.73
N THR A 385 5.93 -22.69 -0.48
CA THR A 385 6.93 -23.36 0.37
C THR A 385 6.32 -24.54 1.13
N ALA A 386 7.16 -25.32 1.82
CA ALA A 386 6.69 -26.40 2.68
C ALA A 386 6.28 -25.95 4.10
N GLY A 387 6.81 -24.82 4.59
CA GLY A 387 6.51 -24.29 5.93
C GLY A 387 5.49 -23.14 5.94
N GLY A 388 5.27 -22.50 4.79
CA GLY A 388 4.40 -21.34 4.59
C GLY A 388 5.18 -20.11 4.12
N VAL A 389 4.52 -19.22 3.40
CA VAL A 389 5.08 -17.93 2.96
C VAL A 389 4.01 -16.85 2.92
N THR A 390 4.34 -15.65 3.36
CA THR A 390 3.45 -14.48 3.34
C THR A 390 4.22 -13.25 2.88
N VAL A 391 3.73 -12.55 1.84
CA VAL A 391 4.19 -11.19 1.51
C VAL A 391 3.51 -10.21 2.47
N THR A 392 4.30 -9.45 3.23
CA THR A 392 3.77 -8.49 4.23
C THR A 392 3.92 -7.04 3.77
N ALA A 393 4.89 -6.73 2.91
CA ALA A 393 5.12 -5.39 2.40
C ALA A 393 5.59 -5.40 0.94
N THR A 394 5.22 -4.35 0.21
CA THR A 394 5.53 -4.17 -1.22
C THR A 394 5.65 -2.69 -1.55
N ASP A 395 6.53 -2.35 -2.48
CA ASP A 395 6.70 -1.00 -3.02
C ASP A 395 7.22 -1.04 -4.47
N TYR A 396 7.19 0.09 -5.18
CA TYR A 396 7.57 0.23 -6.59
C TYR A 396 8.61 1.33 -6.79
N ASP A 397 9.73 1.01 -7.44
CA ASP A 397 10.69 2.00 -7.91
C ASP A 397 10.39 2.40 -9.38
N PRO A 398 9.90 3.63 -9.62
CA PRO A 398 9.69 4.14 -10.98
C PRO A 398 10.99 4.48 -11.74
N LEU A 399 12.17 4.50 -11.09
CA LEU A 399 13.45 4.79 -11.75
C LEU A 399 14.08 3.55 -12.36
N SER A 400 14.13 2.42 -11.65
CA SER A 400 14.57 1.12 -12.20
C SER A 400 13.45 0.36 -12.92
N GLY A 401 12.18 0.64 -12.59
CA GLY A 401 11.05 -0.13 -13.10
C GLY A 401 10.86 -1.45 -12.35
N SER A 402 11.18 -1.49 -11.06
CA SER A 402 11.18 -2.71 -10.25
C SER A 402 10.16 -2.67 -9.11
N PHE A 403 9.51 -3.79 -8.85
CA PHE A 403 8.78 -4.02 -7.60
C PHE A 403 9.72 -4.61 -6.56
N VAL A 404 9.76 -4.03 -5.36
CA VAL A 404 10.42 -4.65 -4.21
C VAL A 404 9.36 -5.24 -3.29
N ILE A 405 9.55 -6.50 -2.92
CA ILE A 405 8.65 -7.26 -2.05
C ILE A 405 9.41 -7.74 -0.82
N ALA A 406 8.73 -7.76 0.32
CA ALA A 406 9.25 -8.36 1.54
C ALA A 406 8.17 -9.14 2.28
N GLY A 407 8.60 -10.13 3.06
CA GLY A 407 7.70 -11.03 3.76
C GLY A 407 8.45 -12.10 4.53
N ASP A 408 7.67 -13.05 5.04
CA ASP A 408 8.13 -14.10 5.93
C ASP A 408 8.01 -15.45 5.22
N PHE A 409 9.01 -16.33 5.36
CA PHE A 409 8.98 -17.68 4.78
C PHE A 409 9.63 -18.72 5.69
N ALA A 410 9.12 -19.95 5.65
CA ALA A 410 9.69 -21.11 6.32
C ALA A 410 10.01 -22.23 5.32
N SER A 411 10.99 -23.06 5.64
CA SER A 411 11.63 -24.03 4.72
C SER A 411 12.29 -23.34 3.50
N SER A 412 12.30 -24.01 2.35
CA SER A 412 12.82 -23.48 1.09
C SER A 412 11.76 -22.68 0.33
N LEU A 413 12.20 -21.60 -0.33
CA LEU A 413 11.41 -20.75 -1.23
C LEU A 413 12.06 -20.76 -2.63
N PRO A 414 11.79 -21.80 -3.45
CA PRO A 414 12.52 -22.02 -4.70
C PRO A 414 12.31 -20.93 -5.75
N ALA A 415 11.17 -20.23 -5.71
CA ALA A 415 10.86 -19.13 -6.63
C ALA A 415 11.82 -17.93 -6.50
N LEU A 416 12.51 -17.81 -5.37
CA LEU A 416 13.53 -16.78 -5.09
C LEU A 416 14.93 -17.38 -4.85
N GLU A 417 15.09 -18.69 -5.05
CA GLU A 417 16.32 -19.46 -4.74
C GLU A 417 16.81 -19.35 -3.27
N LEU A 418 15.89 -19.20 -2.31
CA LEU A 418 16.18 -19.06 -0.87
C LEU A 418 15.88 -20.33 -0.05
N ASP A 419 16.55 -20.51 1.10
CA ASP A 419 16.33 -21.64 2.02
C ASP A 419 16.64 -21.26 3.49
N SER A 420 15.61 -21.23 4.33
CA SER A 420 15.75 -21.00 5.79
C SER A 420 16.42 -22.16 6.52
N GLY A 421 16.46 -23.36 5.93
CA GLY A 421 17.01 -24.56 6.56
C GLY A 421 16.22 -25.08 7.78
N SER A 422 15.11 -24.44 8.15
CA SER A 422 14.18 -24.85 9.21
C SER A 422 12.79 -25.09 8.64
N LEU A 423 12.01 -26.01 9.23
CA LEU A 423 10.60 -26.21 8.86
C LEU A 423 9.65 -25.32 9.66
N ASP A 424 10.07 -24.89 10.85
CA ASP A 424 9.18 -24.29 11.87
C ASP A 424 9.51 -22.81 12.15
N ASN A 425 10.71 -22.34 11.78
CA ASN A 425 11.12 -20.94 11.93
C ASN A 425 10.84 -20.15 10.64
N HIS A 426 10.41 -18.90 10.80
CA HIS A 426 10.24 -17.97 9.70
C HIS A 426 11.44 -17.02 9.63
N ASP A 427 12.08 -16.99 8.46
CA ASP A 427 13.07 -15.98 8.08
C ASP A 427 12.38 -14.90 7.24
N ILE A 428 12.97 -13.71 7.16
CA ILE A 428 12.52 -12.68 6.22
C ILE A 428 13.12 -12.94 4.84
N PHE A 429 12.31 -12.77 3.79
CA PHE A 429 12.81 -12.53 2.44
C PHE A 429 12.61 -11.07 2.02
N VAL A 430 13.52 -10.57 1.19
CA VAL A 430 13.38 -9.32 0.43
C VAL A 430 13.81 -9.62 -1.01
N ALA A 431 13.03 -9.23 -2.01
CA ALA A 431 13.37 -9.43 -3.41
C ALA A 431 12.97 -8.25 -4.30
N SER A 432 13.78 -7.96 -5.32
CA SER A 432 13.44 -7.07 -6.41
C SER A 432 13.06 -7.88 -7.65
N LEU A 433 11.92 -7.54 -8.24
CA LEU A 433 11.36 -8.13 -9.44
C LEU A 433 11.23 -7.05 -10.51
N ASP A 434 11.53 -7.39 -11.76
CA ASP A 434 11.19 -6.52 -12.89
C ASP A 434 9.66 -6.35 -12.97
N ALA A 435 9.18 -5.10 -13.04
CA ALA A 435 7.74 -4.83 -12.98
C ALA A 435 6.97 -5.25 -14.25
N GLU A 436 7.66 -5.39 -15.38
CA GLU A 436 7.05 -5.79 -16.65
C GLU A 436 7.05 -7.31 -16.86
N THR A 437 8.08 -8.02 -16.38
CA THR A 437 8.25 -9.47 -16.64
C THR A 437 8.12 -10.38 -15.42
N ALA A 438 8.13 -9.83 -14.20
CA ALA A 438 8.28 -10.55 -12.93
C ALA A 438 9.59 -11.35 -12.78
N GLU A 439 10.60 -11.10 -13.63
CA GLU A 439 11.92 -11.74 -13.48
C GLU A 439 12.62 -11.24 -12.20
N VAL A 440 13.16 -12.18 -11.41
CA VAL A 440 13.89 -11.88 -10.18
C VAL A 440 15.22 -11.21 -10.54
N GLN A 441 15.39 -9.94 -10.14
CA GLN A 441 16.64 -9.20 -10.31
C GLN A 441 17.63 -9.53 -9.19
N TRP A 442 17.13 -9.60 -7.95
CA TRP A 442 17.84 -10.12 -6.79
C TRP A 442 16.86 -10.58 -5.72
N ALA A 443 17.28 -11.54 -4.89
CA ALA A 443 16.58 -11.97 -3.69
C ALA A 443 17.55 -12.13 -2.52
N ARG A 444 17.07 -11.89 -1.30
CA ARG A 444 17.85 -11.89 -0.07
C ARG A 444 17.03 -12.52 1.05
N GLN A 445 17.70 -13.32 1.86
CA GLN A 445 17.19 -13.85 3.11
C GLN A 445 17.84 -13.07 4.26
N LEU A 446 17.04 -12.66 5.22
CA LEU A 446 17.47 -12.02 6.45
C LEU A 446 16.90 -12.84 7.61
N GLY A 447 17.76 -13.62 8.27
CA GLY A 447 17.34 -14.53 9.31
C GLY A 447 18.47 -15.47 9.71
N GLY A 448 18.32 -16.09 10.88
CA GLY A 448 19.31 -16.99 11.45
C GLY A 448 18.70 -18.35 11.80
N ALA A 449 19.53 -19.40 11.85
CA ALA A 449 19.10 -20.81 11.98
C ALA A 449 18.30 -21.21 13.26
N SER A 450 17.88 -20.26 14.10
CA SER A 450 17.18 -20.53 15.36
C SER A 450 16.24 -19.43 15.88
N ALA A 451 16.23 -18.24 15.28
CA ALA A 451 15.36 -17.13 15.69
C ALA A 451 14.10 -17.08 14.80
N GLU A 452 13.11 -16.29 15.21
CA GLU A 452 11.94 -15.97 14.38
C GLU A 452 12.03 -14.49 14.00
N GLU A 453 12.16 -14.22 12.71
CA GLU A 453 12.18 -12.88 12.15
C GLU A 453 10.81 -12.58 11.51
N SER A 454 10.44 -11.30 11.41
CA SER A 454 9.19 -10.91 10.72
C SER A 454 9.25 -9.55 10.06
N ALA A 455 8.99 -9.48 8.76
CA ALA A 455 8.90 -8.26 7.98
C ALA A 455 7.58 -7.54 8.27
N ARG A 456 7.64 -6.24 8.55
CA ARG A 456 6.49 -5.43 9.01
C ARG A 456 6.03 -4.37 8.02
N GLY A 457 6.98 -3.73 7.36
CA GLY A 457 6.74 -2.66 6.41
C GLY A 457 8.01 -2.38 5.61
N LEU A 458 7.87 -1.95 4.36
CA LEU A 458 8.95 -1.69 3.42
C LEU A 458 8.64 -0.39 2.67
N VAL A 459 9.68 0.40 2.42
CA VAL A 459 9.62 1.60 1.58
C VAL A 459 10.93 1.77 0.81
N ILE A 460 10.85 2.30 -0.41
CA ILE A 460 11.99 2.60 -1.27
C ILE A 460 12.30 4.10 -1.18
N ASP A 461 13.58 4.44 -1.02
CA ASP A 461 14.10 5.76 -1.41
C ASP A 461 14.79 5.59 -2.77
N PRO A 462 14.10 5.89 -3.88
CA PRO A 462 14.65 5.67 -5.22
C PRO A 462 15.72 6.71 -5.57
N VAL A 463 15.70 7.88 -4.91
CA VAL A 463 16.66 8.97 -5.16
C VAL A 463 18.00 8.67 -4.51
N ALA A 464 17.99 8.12 -3.29
CA ALA A 464 19.19 7.67 -2.61
C ALA A 464 19.61 6.24 -3.03
N GLY A 465 18.72 5.46 -3.67
CA GLY A 465 19.00 4.10 -4.13
C GLY A 465 18.93 3.04 -3.02
N HIS A 466 17.96 3.16 -2.10
CA HIS A 466 17.85 2.31 -0.92
C HIS A 466 16.46 1.67 -0.75
N VAL A 467 16.45 0.48 -0.15
CA VAL A 467 15.26 -0.14 0.43
C VAL A 467 15.39 -0.04 1.95
N LEU A 468 14.32 0.36 2.61
CA LEU A 468 14.22 0.40 4.07
C LEU A 468 13.12 -0.57 4.51
N LEU A 469 13.51 -1.49 5.40
CA LEU A 469 12.66 -2.57 5.90
C LEU A 469 12.54 -2.45 7.42
N SER A 470 11.31 -2.38 7.91
CA SER A 470 11.02 -2.54 9.34
C SER A 470 10.75 -4.01 9.63
N ALA A 471 11.35 -4.51 10.71
CA ALA A 471 11.32 -5.91 11.10
C ALA A 471 11.06 -6.06 12.60
N GLY A 472 10.48 -7.20 13.00
CA GLY A 472 10.58 -7.72 14.36
C GLY A 472 11.82 -8.62 14.47
N CYS A 473 12.66 -8.35 15.47
CA CYS A 473 13.84 -9.14 15.81
C CYS A 473 13.62 -9.89 17.12
N ALA A 474 14.18 -11.09 17.25
CA ALA A 474 14.20 -11.91 18.47
C ALA A 474 15.66 -12.15 18.94
N PRO A 475 15.89 -12.61 20.18
CA PRO A 475 17.22 -12.99 20.65
C PRO A 475 17.90 -14.03 19.74
N GLY A 476 18.94 -13.61 19.02
CA GLY A 476 19.65 -14.43 18.04
C GLY A 476 19.37 -14.10 16.57
N SER A 477 18.53 -13.12 16.24
CA SER A 477 18.29 -12.67 14.86
C SER A 477 19.57 -12.23 14.14
N GLU A 478 19.73 -12.65 12.89
CA GLU A 478 20.86 -12.31 12.01
C GLU A 478 20.41 -11.52 10.76
N LEU A 479 20.07 -10.25 10.94
CA LEU A 479 19.66 -9.36 9.84
C LEU A 479 20.89 -8.69 9.18
N GLY A 480 21.76 -9.49 8.56
CA GLY A 480 22.89 -9.02 7.72
C GLY A 480 24.10 -8.38 8.43
N ALA A 481 23.97 -7.99 9.71
CA ALA A 481 25.05 -7.37 10.50
C ALA A 481 25.70 -8.30 11.55
N GLY A 482 25.41 -9.61 11.47
CA GLY A 482 25.68 -10.58 12.54
C GLY A 482 24.56 -10.62 13.60
N PRO A 483 24.73 -11.40 14.68
CA PRO A 483 23.69 -11.61 15.68
C PRO A 483 23.42 -10.34 16.50
N LEU A 484 22.14 -9.98 16.62
CA LEU A 484 21.69 -8.80 17.36
C LEU A 484 21.53 -9.09 18.86
N ASP A 485 22.03 -8.19 19.71
CA ASP A 485 21.81 -8.21 21.17
C ASP A 485 20.42 -7.64 21.50
N VAL A 486 19.38 -8.43 21.19
CA VAL A 486 17.95 -8.18 21.46
C VAL A 486 17.64 -8.38 22.94
N MET A 487 16.90 -7.44 23.53
CA MET A 487 16.47 -7.53 24.92
C MET A 487 14.98 -7.87 25.01
N GLY A 488 14.65 -8.85 25.85
CA GLY A 488 13.27 -9.31 26.02
C GLY A 488 12.88 -10.38 24.99
N SER A 489 11.61 -10.39 24.57
CA SER A 489 11.11 -11.38 23.60
C SER A 489 11.21 -10.94 22.14
N SER A 490 10.97 -9.66 21.84
CA SER A 490 11.23 -9.12 20.51
C SER A 490 11.40 -7.60 20.54
N ASP A 491 12.39 -7.11 19.81
CA ASP A 491 12.64 -5.68 19.59
C ASP A 491 12.23 -5.26 18.17
N ALA A 492 11.96 -3.97 17.98
CA ALA A 492 11.79 -3.39 16.65
C ALA A 492 13.16 -3.20 15.99
N CYS A 493 13.25 -3.50 14.69
CA CYS A 493 14.47 -3.33 13.90
C CYS A 493 14.17 -2.54 12.61
N LEU A 494 15.20 -1.86 12.12
CA LEU A 494 15.21 -1.21 10.82
C LEU A 494 16.46 -1.68 10.07
N VAL A 495 16.28 -2.13 8.83
CA VAL A 495 17.33 -2.62 7.93
C VAL A 495 17.38 -1.71 6.71
N ARG A 496 18.56 -1.22 6.33
CA ARG A 496 18.78 -0.52 5.06
C ARG A 496 19.51 -1.43 4.10
N LEU A 497 18.94 -1.64 2.93
CA LEU A 497 19.53 -2.39 1.84
C LEU A 497 19.80 -1.46 0.65
N ARG A 498 20.77 -1.80 -0.19
CA ARG A 498 20.91 -1.20 -1.53
C ARG A 498 19.77 -1.66 -2.43
N LEU A 499 19.17 -0.72 -3.18
CA LEU A 499 18.07 -1.02 -4.11
C LEU A 499 18.52 -1.84 -5.33
N ASP A 500 19.75 -1.62 -5.80
CA ASP A 500 20.30 -2.28 -7.00
C ASP A 500 20.71 -3.75 -6.78
N THR A 501 20.97 -4.13 -5.53
CA THR A 501 21.66 -5.40 -5.19
C THR A 501 21.09 -6.10 -3.96
N GLY A 502 20.22 -5.48 -3.16
CA GLY A 502 19.78 -6.02 -1.88
C GLY A 502 20.91 -6.24 -0.86
N GLU A 503 22.08 -5.63 -1.04
CA GLU A 503 23.16 -5.69 -0.03
C GLU A 503 22.71 -4.94 1.24
N VAL A 504 22.76 -5.59 2.40
CA VAL A 504 22.47 -4.93 3.69
C VAL A 504 23.61 -3.98 4.02
N LEU A 505 23.30 -2.68 4.10
CA LEU A 505 24.25 -1.63 4.47
C LEU A 505 24.39 -1.51 5.99
N TRP A 506 23.28 -1.60 6.71
CA TRP A 506 23.23 -1.65 8.17
C TRP A 506 21.90 -2.19 8.67
N THR A 507 21.90 -2.61 9.93
CA THR A 507 20.71 -2.89 10.74
C THR A 507 20.83 -2.17 12.08
N GLU A 508 19.79 -1.46 12.50
CA GLU A 508 19.69 -0.83 13.82
C GLU A 508 18.49 -1.40 14.60
N ARG A 509 18.71 -1.65 15.90
CA ARG A 509 17.71 -2.20 16.83
C ARG A 509 17.19 -1.10 17.75
N PHE A 510 15.88 -1.13 18.00
CA PHE A 510 15.14 -0.14 18.75
C PHE A 510 14.25 -0.80 19.80
N GLY A 511 14.59 -0.55 21.06
CA GLY A 511 13.93 -1.11 22.24
C GLY A 511 14.96 -1.40 23.34
N GLY A 512 14.53 -1.90 24.49
CA GLY A 512 15.42 -2.00 25.64
C GLY A 512 14.78 -2.40 26.96
N SER A 513 13.67 -3.14 26.92
CA SER A 513 12.98 -3.60 28.12
C SER A 513 13.22 -5.09 28.40
N THR A 514 13.55 -5.45 29.65
CA THR A 514 13.77 -6.84 30.03
C THR A 514 12.45 -7.53 30.38
N GLY A 515 12.07 -8.58 29.64
CA GLY A 515 10.91 -9.42 29.94
C GLY A 515 10.22 -9.95 28.69
N ASN A 516 9.00 -10.46 28.84
CA ASN A 516 8.17 -10.91 27.71
C ASN A 516 7.45 -9.72 27.05
N LEU A 517 8.19 -8.66 26.74
CA LEU A 517 7.71 -7.45 26.09
C LEU A 517 8.13 -7.46 24.61
N VAL A 518 7.35 -6.78 23.79
CA VAL A 518 7.47 -6.78 22.32
C VAL A 518 7.36 -5.34 21.83
N GLU A 519 8.49 -4.77 21.43
CA GLU A 519 8.56 -3.51 20.72
C GLU A 519 8.27 -3.78 19.22
N THR A 520 7.49 -2.95 18.54
CA THR A 520 7.10 -3.21 17.14
C THR A 520 7.09 -1.94 16.31
N GLY A 521 8.09 -1.79 15.43
CA GLY A 521 8.01 -0.88 14.30
C GLY A 521 7.11 -1.49 13.24
N ARG A 522 6.01 -0.80 12.87
CA ARG A 522 5.03 -1.34 11.92
C ARG A 522 5.18 -0.73 10.53
N GLN A 523 5.08 0.59 10.46
CA GLN A 523 4.94 1.28 9.18
C GLN A 523 6.06 2.29 8.96
N LEU A 524 6.53 2.33 7.71
CA LEU A 524 7.52 3.26 7.19
C LEU A 524 6.86 4.13 6.13
N ALA A 525 7.33 5.37 6.01
CA ALA A 525 7.03 6.25 4.88
C ALA A 525 8.28 7.07 4.54
N VAL A 526 8.44 7.46 3.28
CA VAL A 526 9.51 8.37 2.85
C VAL A 526 8.88 9.65 2.32
N ASP A 527 9.24 10.77 2.94
CA ASP A 527 9.00 12.10 2.37
C ASP A 527 10.08 12.33 1.29
N LEU A 528 9.69 12.41 0.03
CA LEU A 528 10.55 12.79 -1.10
C LEU A 528 10.38 14.27 -1.51
N GLY A 529 9.71 15.06 -0.66
CA GLY A 529 9.43 16.46 -0.88
C GLY A 529 10.63 17.39 -0.69
N LYS A 530 10.38 18.59 -0.19
CA LYS A 530 11.42 19.66 -0.11
C LYS A 530 12.46 19.43 0.98
N ASP A 531 12.18 18.55 1.94
CA ASP A 531 13.01 18.24 3.10
C ASP A 531 12.96 16.71 3.31
N PRO A 532 13.61 15.94 2.42
CA PRO A 532 13.38 14.51 2.34
C PRO A 532 13.79 13.80 3.62
N ALA A 533 13.01 12.80 4.03
CA ALA A 533 13.17 12.14 5.31
C ALA A 533 12.52 10.75 5.35
N LEU A 534 13.11 9.86 6.15
CA LEU A 534 12.46 8.61 6.54
C LEU A 534 11.59 8.83 7.78
N LEU A 535 10.38 8.31 7.74
CA LEU A 535 9.45 8.29 8.85
C LEU A 535 9.17 6.85 9.28
N TRP A 536 9.10 6.64 10.60
CA TRP A 536 8.82 5.33 11.18
C TRP A 536 7.87 5.44 12.37
N ALA A 537 6.83 4.61 12.37
CA ALA A 537 5.82 4.57 13.41
C ALA A 537 5.63 3.14 13.95
N GLY A 538 5.43 3.05 15.27
CA GLY A 538 5.31 1.78 15.97
C GLY A 538 4.97 1.93 17.44
N ASP A 539 5.02 0.82 18.16
CA ASP A 539 4.73 0.75 19.59
C ASP A 539 6.00 0.33 20.36
N PHE A 540 6.19 0.86 21.57
CA PHE A 540 7.29 0.48 22.46
C PHE A 540 6.84 0.34 23.92
N TYR A 541 7.57 -0.48 24.69
CA TYR A 541 7.39 -0.62 26.12
C TYR A 541 8.57 -0.02 26.89
N GLY A 542 8.35 0.37 28.15
CA GLY A 542 9.43 0.73 29.08
C GLY A 542 10.27 1.91 28.61
N THR A 543 11.40 1.65 27.94
CA THR A 543 12.27 2.68 27.37
C THR A 543 12.86 2.20 26.04
N ALA A 544 12.65 3.00 24.99
CA ALA A 544 13.24 2.80 23.67
C ALA A 544 14.22 3.93 23.36
N SER A 545 15.33 3.60 22.70
CA SER A 545 16.35 4.54 22.25
C SER A 545 16.40 4.52 20.73
N PHE A 546 16.36 5.68 20.10
CA PHE A 546 16.47 5.87 18.66
C PHE A 546 17.65 6.81 18.42
N GLY A 547 18.76 6.35 17.84
CA GLY A 547 19.93 7.19 17.50
C GLY A 547 20.39 8.21 18.56
N GLY A 548 20.28 7.88 19.85
CA GLY A 548 20.65 8.77 20.97
C GLY A 548 19.51 9.61 21.59
N VAL A 549 18.30 9.57 21.04
CA VAL A 549 17.07 10.12 21.65
C VAL A 549 16.33 9.01 22.37
N THR A 550 16.08 9.18 23.67
CA THR A 550 15.42 8.19 24.52
C THR A 550 13.96 8.56 24.79
N LEU A 551 13.03 7.66 24.45
CA LEU A 551 11.62 7.74 24.81
C LEU A 551 11.32 6.76 25.96
N THR A 552 10.67 7.23 27.02
CA THR A 552 10.31 6.42 28.19
C THR A 552 8.80 6.44 28.39
N ALA A 553 8.20 5.24 28.48
CA ALA A 553 6.81 5.06 28.85
C ALA A 553 6.60 5.49 30.31
N LYS A 554 5.49 6.18 30.58
CA LYS A 554 5.18 6.72 31.93
C LYS A 554 4.64 5.66 32.90
N ASP A 555 4.37 4.47 32.40
CA ASP A 555 3.71 3.34 33.03
C ASP A 555 4.21 2.02 32.37
N THR A 556 3.71 0.89 32.85
CA THR A 556 4.06 -0.46 32.33
C THR A 556 3.39 -0.80 30.99
N ASN A 557 2.69 0.15 30.39
CA ASN A 557 1.92 -0.06 29.17
C ASN A 557 2.73 0.35 27.93
N ALA A 558 2.31 -0.15 26.77
CA ALA A 558 2.83 0.32 25.49
C ALA A 558 2.62 1.83 25.30
N ARG A 559 3.46 2.44 24.47
CA ARG A 559 3.31 3.80 23.95
C ARG A 559 3.60 3.80 22.46
N THR A 560 2.91 4.64 21.70
CA THR A 560 3.23 4.81 20.28
C THR A 560 4.35 5.82 20.09
N PHE A 561 5.21 5.55 19.12
CA PHE A 561 6.26 6.44 18.67
C PHE A 561 6.03 6.89 17.22
N LEU A 562 6.55 8.07 16.90
CA LEU A 562 6.82 8.53 15.54
C LEU A 562 8.24 9.11 15.55
N VAL A 563 9.08 8.65 14.63
CA VAL A 563 10.47 9.13 14.46
C VAL A 563 10.66 9.62 13.03
N ARG A 564 11.38 10.74 12.89
CA ARG A 564 11.90 11.23 11.60
C ARG A 564 13.41 11.12 11.59
N PHE A 565 13.96 10.42 10.62
CA PHE A 565 15.39 10.30 10.38
C PHE A 565 15.80 11.15 9.18
N ALA A 566 17.05 11.61 9.17
CA ALA A 566 17.67 12.08 7.94
C ALA A 566 17.80 10.89 6.95
N PRO A 567 17.72 11.15 5.63
CA PRO A 567 17.88 10.12 4.59
C PRO A 567 19.30 9.55 4.54
#